data_AF-A0A961H4C9-F1
#
_entry.id   AF-A0A961H4C9-F1
#
_cell.length_a   1.000
_cell.length_b   1.000
_cell.length_c   1.000
_cell.angle_alpha   90.00
_cell.angle_beta   90.00
_cell.angle_gamma   90.00
#
_symmetry.space_group_name_H-M   'P 1'
#
loop_
_entity.id
_entity.type
_entity.pdbx_description
1 polymer ?
#
loop_
_entity_poly.entity_id
_entity_poly.type
_entity_poly.pdbx_seq_one_letter_code
_entity_poly.pdbx_strand_id
1 'polypeptide(L)' 'MDGEEFTPAGDPVCWLEHVCDECGALIEGALPATCWRCGAEVTAEARA' A
#
# COMPACT_ATOMS: atom_id res chain seq x y z
N MET A 1 -13.74 22.27 27.33
CA MET A 1 -14.34 22.36 25.98
C MET A 1 -13.54 21.38 25.18
N ASP A 2 -13.85 20.08 25.21
CA ASP A 2 -12.95 19.06 24.66
C ASP A 2 -13.79 17.86 24.21
N GLY A 3 -14.29 17.94 22.98
CA GLY A 3 -15.01 16.88 22.29
C GLY A 3 -14.28 16.56 20.99
N GLU A 4 -13.06 16.03 21.09
CA GLU A 4 -12.35 15.48 19.94
C GLU A 4 -13.03 14.18 19.55
N GLU A 5 -13.91 14.29 18.55
CA GLU A 5 -14.42 13.16 17.80
C GLU A 5 -13.24 12.39 17.22
N PHE A 6 -12.94 11.23 17.81
CA PHE A 6 -12.00 10.27 17.23
C PHE A 6 -12.59 9.75 15.92
N THR A 7 -12.42 10.52 14.85
CA THR A 7 -12.44 9.96 13.50
C THR A 7 -11.34 8.90 13.48
N PRO A 8 -11.60 7.68 12.98
CA PRO A 8 -10.54 6.71 12.79
C PRO A 8 -9.53 7.34 11.85
N ALA A 9 -8.39 7.77 12.39
CA ALA A 9 -7.29 8.31 11.63
C ALA A 9 -6.76 7.19 10.73
N GLY A 10 -7.06 7.27 9.43
CA GLY A 10 -6.58 6.33 8.44
C GLY A 10 -7.55 6.22 7.29
N ASP A 11 -7.42 7.13 6.32
CA ASP A 11 -7.81 6.78 4.96
C ASP A 11 -7.13 5.44 4.64
N PRO A 12 -7.85 4.43 4.11
CA PRO A 12 -7.20 3.20 3.68
C PRO A 12 -6.10 3.63 2.73
N VAL A 13 -4.85 3.43 3.15
CA VAL A 13 -3.69 3.93 2.42
C VAL A 13 -3.67 3.18 1.09
N CYS A 14 -4.35 3.74 0.08
CA CYS A 14 -4.45 3.27 -1.29
C CYS A 14 -3.05 3.19 -1.94
N TRP A 15 -2.04 3.75 -1.27
CA TRP A 15 -0.64 3.66 -1.67
C TRP A 15 0.07 2.41 -1.12
N LEU A 16 -0.48 1.74 -0.11
CA LEU A 16 0.19 0.61 0.55
C LEU A 16 0.06 -0.68 -0.27
N GLU A 17 -1.03 -0.84 -1.04
CA GLU A 17 -1.16 -1.89 -2.05
C GLU A 17 -0.12 -1.76 -3.17
N HIS A 18 0.42 -0.55 -3.38
CA HIS A 18 1.51 -0.30 -4.33
C HIS A 18 2.89 -0.56 -3.73
N VAL A 19 3.02 -0.94 -2.46
CA VAL A 19 4.32 -1.24 -1.85
C VAL A 19 4.60 -2.75 -1.97
N CYS A 20 5.76 -3.09 -2.52
CA CYS A 20 6.23 -4.47 -2.58
C CYS A 20 6.55 -4.99 -1.16
N ASP A 21 5.89 -6.07 -0.73
CA ASP A 21 6.07 -6.65 0.61
C ASP A 21 7.49 -7.20 0.84
N GLU A 22 8.13 -7.70 -0.22
CA GLU A 22 9.47 -8.30 -0.15
C GLU A 22 10.59 -7.27 0.09
N CYS A 23 10.49 -6.08 -0.51
CA CYS A 23 11.59 -5.11 -0.54
C CYS A 23 11.22 -3.67 -0.16
N GLY A 24 9.93 -3.38 0.06
CA GLY A 24 9.43 -2.05 0.39
C GLY A 24 9.47 -1.05 -0.76
N ALA A 25 9.72 -1.49 -2.00
CA ALA A 25 9.72 -0.60 -3.16
C ALA A 25 8.29 -0.18 -3.52
N LEU A 26 8.10 1.12 -3.78
CA LEU A 26 6.84 1.64 -4.32
C LEU A 26 6.76 1.33 -5.82
N ILE A 27 5.65 0.72 -6.22
CA ILE A 27 5.32 0.37 -7.59
C ILE A 27 4.47 1.49 -8.20
N GLU A 28 5.08 2.23 -9.11
CA GLU A 28 4.41 3.30 -9.84
C GLU A 28 3.69 2.71 -11.06
N GLY A 29 2.36 2.81 -11.12
CA GLY A 29 1.54 2.32 -12.22
C GLY A 29 0.43 1.37 -11.78
N ALA A 30 -0.24 0.75 -12.75
CA ALA A 30 -1.32 -0.20 -12.46
C ALA A 30 -0.76 -1.55 -12.00
N LEU A 31 -1.38 -2.13 -10.98
CA LEU A 31 -1.14 -3.50 -10.55
C LEU A 31 -2.07 -4.46 -11.33
N PRO A 32 -1.69 -5.73 -11.55
CA PRO A 32 -0.44 -6.37 -11.11
C PRO A 32 0.78 -5.94 -11.93
N ALA A 33 1.94 -5.82 -11.27
CA ALA A 33 3.19 -5.44 -11.91
C ALA A 33 4.41 -6.13 -11.27
N THR A 34 5.48 -6.27 -12.04
CA THR A 34 6.76 -6.81 -11.55
C THR A 34 7.55 -5.70 -10.86
N CYS A 35 8.01 -5.95 -9.63
CA CYS A 35 8.81 -5.01 -8.88
C CYS A 35 10.12 -4.69 -9.63
N TRP A 36 10.32 -3.42 -9.97
CA TRP A 36 11.51 -2.95 -10.66
C TRP A 36 12.80 -3.14 -9.83
N ARG A 37 12.69 -3.33 -8.51
CA ARG A 37 13.83 -3.46 -7.60
C ARG A 37 14.24 -4.91 -7.33
N CYS A 38 13.31 -5.78 -6.96
CA CYS A 38 13.60 -7.17 -6.58
C CYS A 38 13.10 -8.22 -7.59
N GLY A 39 12.23 -7.84 -8.54
CA GLY A 39 11.63 -8.75 -9.51
C GLY A 39 10.41 -9.55 -9.01
N ALA A 40 9.95 -9.33 -7.78
CA ALA A 40 8.74 -9.98 -7.26
C ALA A 40 7.47 -9.49 -7.97
N GLU A 41 6.45 -10.35 -8.08
CA GLU A 41 5.13 -9.98 -8.59
C GLU A 41 4.33 -9.28 -7.49
N VAL A 42 3.86 -8.05 -7.76
CA VAL A 42 3.06 -7.25 -6.83
C VAL A 42 1.64 -7.16 -7.37
N THR A 43 0.66 -7.50 -6.53
CA THR A 43 -0.77 -7.48 -6.86
C THR A 43 -1.51 -6.57 -5.86
N ALA A 44 -2.60 -5.92 -6.31
CA ALA A 44 -3.37 -5.01 -5.45
C ALA A 44 -4.03 -5.71 -4.25
N GLU A 45 -4.09 -7.04 -4.28
CA GLU A 45 -4.77 -7.90 -3.31
C GLU A 45 -3.81 -8.60 -2.36
N ALA A 46 -2.52 -8.23 -2.33
CA ALA A 46 -1.51 -8.85 -1.47
C ALA A 46 -1.67 -8.41 0.01
N ARG A 47 -2.86 -8.64 0.58
CA ARG A 47 -3.11 -8.66 2.01
C ARG A 47 -3.88 -9.93 2.34
N ALA A 48 -3.12 -11.01 2.56
CA ALA A 48 -3.58 -12.22 3.25
C ALA A 48 -2.99 -12.25 4.66
#